data_AF-A0A529NRK6-F1
#
_entry.id   AF-A0A529NRK6-F1
#
_cell.length_a   1.000
_cell.length_b   1.000
_cell.length_c   1.000
_cell.angle_alpha   90.00
_cell.angle_beta   90.00
_cell.angle_gamma   90.00
#
_symmetry.space_group_name_H-M   'P 1'
#
loop_
_entity.id
_entity.type
_entity.pdbx_description
1 polymer ?
#
loop_
_entity_poly.entity_id
_entity_poly.type
_entity_poly.pdbx_seq_one_letter_code
_entity_poly.pdbx_strand_id
1 'polypeptide(L)' 'MTELALEPDAARTFAATTLVETVMATIRQRIAARSLTPGARLPSIRAFAKSMRVSKSTVVEAYE' A
#
# COMPACT_ATOMS: atom_id res chain seq x y z
N MET A 1 -39.01 14.89 10.00
CA MET A 1 -38.69 13.53 10.48
C MET A 1 -37.95 12.77 9.39
N THR A 2 -36.77 13.26 9.02
CA THR A 2 -35.82 12.58 8.15
C THR A 2 -34.45 13.14 8.53
N GLU A 3 -33.98 12.61 9.65
CA GLU A 3 -32.58 12.64 10.06
C GLU A 3 -31.84 11.81 9.01
N LEU A 4 -31.37 12.49 7.95
CA LEU A 4 -30.48 11.87 6.98
C LEU A 4 -29.15 11.71 7.70
N ALA A 5 -28.90 10.45 8.04
CA ALA A 5 -27.70 9.93 8.64
C ALA A 5 -26.46 10.74 8.25
N LEU A 6 -25.75 11.16 9.28
CA LEU A 6 -24.30 11.20 9.29
C LEU A 6 -23.74 10.18 8.26
N GLU A 7 -22.99 10.64 7.26
CA GLU A 7 -22.08 9.80 6.45
C GLU A 7 -20.65 9.92 7.04
N PRO A 8 -20.31 9.30 8.19
CA PRO A 8 -19.01 9.44 8.78
C PRO A 8 -18.12 8.24 8.43
N ASP A 9 -17.86 7.94 7.15
CA ASP A 9 -16.75 7.00 6.88
C ASP A 9 -16.04 7.08 5.54
N ALA A 10 -16.55 7.76 4.52
CA ALA A 10 -15.81 7.87 3.25
C ALA A 10 -14.49 8.68 3.38
N ALA A 11 -14.38 9.53 4.42
CA ALA A 11 -13.19 10.34 4.67
C ALA A 11 -12.19 9.72 5.67
N ARG A 12 -12.56 8.66 6.41
CA ARG A 12 -11.69 8.04 7.43
C ARG A 12 -10.79 6.93 6.91
N THR A 13 -10.98 6.48 5.67
CA THR A 13 -10.11 5.45 5.07
C THR A 13 -8.66 5.91 4.90
N PHE A 14 -8.39 7.22 4.93
CA PHE A 14 -7.03 7.78 4.86
C PHE A 14 -6.39 8.07 6.24
N ALA A 15 -7.11 7.86 7.35
CA ALA A 15 -6.70 8.42 8.64
C ALA A 15 -5.50 7.73 9.31
N ALA A 16 -5.02 6.57 8.85
CA ALA A 16 -3.72 6.05 9.28
C ALA A 16 -3.22 4.86 8.43
N THR A 17 -3.29 4.91 7.10
CA THR A 17 -2.62 3.85 6.32
C THR A 17 -1.11 3.96 6.58
N THR A 18 -0.52 2.95 7.20
CA THR A 18 0.90 2.98 7.55
C THR A 18 1.76 2.99 6.27
N LEU A 19 3.03 3.40 6.39
CA LEU A 19 3.93 3.34 5.24
C LEU A 19 4.10 1.89 4.74
N VAL A 20 4.08 0.91 5.66
CA VAL A 20 4.12 -0.53 5.33
C VAL A 20 2.88 -0.94 4.53
N GLU A 21 1.69 -0.56 4.99
CA GLU A 21 0.43 -0.84 4.30
C GLU A 21 0.38 -0.22 2.90
N THR A 22 0.94 0.99 2.75
CA THR A 22 1.05 1.67 1.45
C THR A 22 1.97 0.93 0.50
N VAL A 23 3.12 0.44 0.99
CA VAL A 23 4.06 -0.39 0.23
C VAL A 23 3.38 -1.69 -0.22
N MET A 24 2.73 -2.39 0.71
CA MET A 24 1.99 -3.62 0.43
C MET A 24 0.85 -3.41 -0.58
N ALA A 25 0.09 -2.33 -0.46
CA ALA A 25 -0.99 -1.98 -1.39
C ALA A 25 -0.46 -1.78 -2.82
N THR A 26 0.70 -1.11 -2.95
CA THR A 26 1.35 -0.89 -4.25
C THR A 26 1.78 -2.20 -4.90
N ILE A 27 2.33 -3.16 -4.12
CA ILE A 27 2.68 -4.49 -4.62
C ILE A 27 1.43 -5.24 -5.10
N ARG A 28 0.36 -5.23 -4.29
CA ARG A 28 -0.92 -5.85 -4.65
C ARG A 28 -1.49 -5.28 -5.95
N GLN A 29 -1.43 -3.96 -6.14
CA GLN A 29 -1.83 -3.31 -7.39
C GLN A 29 -1.00 -3.80 -8.58
N ARG A 30 0.32 -3.96 -8.43
CA ARG A 30 1.19 -4.48 -9.50
C ARG A 30 0.86 -5.92 -9.88
N ILE A 31 0.49 -6.75 -8.91
CA ILE A 31 0.03 -8.13 -9.14
C ILE A 31 -1.31 -8.12 -9.88
N ALA A 32 -2.27 -7.30 -9.43
CA ALA A 32 -3.58 -7.15 -10.08
C ALA A 32 -3.43 -6.67 -11.54
N ALA A 33 -2.49 -5.76 -11.79
CA ALA A 33 -2.11 -5.29 -13.13
C ALA A 33 -1.30 -6.32 -13.94
N ARG A 34 -1.02 -7.51 -13.39
CA ARG A 34 -0.19 -8.58 -13.98
C ARG A 34 1.24 -8.17 -14.35
N SER A 35 1.72 -7.06 -13.79
CA SER A 35 3.12 -6.63 -13.93
C SER A 35 4.06 -7.39 -13.00
N LEU A 36 3.53 -7.97 -11.92
CA LEU A 36 4.24 -8.88 -11.02
C LEU A 36 3.48 -10.22 -11.00
N THR A 37 3.89 -11.15 -11.85
CA THR A 37 3.26 -12.47 -11.97
C THR A 37 3.75 -13.43 -10.88
N PRO A 38 3.01 -14.52 -10.60
CA PRO A 38 3.52 -15.60 -9.75
C PRO A 38 4.91 -16.07 -10.23
N GLY A 39 5.85 -16.23 -9.30
CA GLY A 39 7.24 -16.59 -9.59
C GLY A 39 8.12 -15.42 -10.09
N ALA A 40 7.55 -14.25 -10.38
CA ALA A 40 8.35 -13.07 -10.69
C ALA A 40 9.06 -12.58 -9.43
N ARG A 41 10.32 -12.14 -9.59
CA ARG A 41 11.11 -11.61 -8.50
C ARG A 41 10.58 -10.23 -8.10
N LEU A 42 10.37 -10.02 -6.80
CA LEU A 42 10.03 -8.71 -6.26
C LEU A 42 11.12 -7.67 -6.58
N PRO A 43 10.75 -6.39 -6.70
CA PRO A 43 11.72 -5.30 -6.76
C PRO A 43 12.68 -5.34 -5.57
N SER A 44 13.95 -5.03 -5.78
CA SER A 44 14.90 -4.95 -4.66
C SER A 44 14.45 -3.91 -3.63
N ILE A 45 14.69 -4.19 -2.34
CA ILE A 45 14.39 -3.28 -1.21
C ILE A 45 14.88 -1.86 -1.51
N ARG A 46 16.13 -1.74 -1.97
CA ARG A 46 16.76 -0.44 -2.26
C ARG A 46 16.07 0.31 -3.39
N ALA A 47 15.77 -0.38 -4.50
CA ALA A 47 15.12 0.25 -5.64
C ALA A 47 13.68 0.67 -5.30
N PHE A 48 12.94 -0.18 -4.59
CA PHE A 48 11.56 0.10 -4.26
C PHE A 48 11.42 1.22 -3.23
N ALA A 49 12.25 1.20 -2.18
CA ALA A 49 12.34 2.28 -1.20
C ALA A 49 12.64 3.63 -1.86
N LYS A 50 13.60 3.68 -2.80
CA LYS A 50 13.90 4.89 -3.57
C LYS A 50 12.71 5.36 -4.41
N SER A 51 12.01 4.43 -5.08
CA SER A 51 10.86 4.76 -5.93
C SER A 51 9.67 5.31 -5.15
N MET A 52 9.43 4.78 -3.95
CA MET A 52 8.32 5.18 -3.07
C MET A 52 8.71 6.28 -2.07
N ARG A 53 10.00 6.66 -2.02
CA ARG A 53 10.57 7.62 -1.05
C ARG A 53 10.32 7.24 0.41
N VAL A 54 10.33 5.95 0.71
CA VAL A 54 10.23 5.41 2.07
C VAL A 54 11.59 4.89 2.55
N SER A 55 11.69 4.62 3.85
CA SER A 55 12.90 4.01 4.40
C SER A 55 13.08 2.56 3.92
N LYS A 56 14.31 2.05 3.94
CA LYS A 56 14.58 0.64 3.60
C LYS A 56 13.93 -0.32 4.60
N SER A 57 13.90 0.03 5.89
CA SER A 57 13.30 -0.81 6.94
C SER A 57 11.80 -0.98 6.74
N THR A 58 11.10 0.07 6.30
CA THR A 58 9.68 -0.01 5.92
C THR A 58 9.43 -1.03 4.80
N VAL A 59 10.32 -1.09 3.80
CA VAL A 59 10.18 -2.06 2.70
C VAL A 59 10.55 -3.47 3.14
N VAL A 60 11.52 -3.61 4.04
CA VAL A 60 11.84 -4.91 4.67
C VAL A 60 10.62 -5.40 5.44
N GLU A 61 10.05 -4.58 6.31
CA GLU A 61 8.84 -4.91 7.09
C GLU A 61 7.63 -5.22 6.19
N ALA A 62 7.56 -4.61 5.00
CA ALA A 62 6.55 -4.92 4.01
C ALA A 62 6.84 -6.17 3.16
N TYR A 63 7.99 -6.82 3.30
CA TYR A 63 8.34 -8.03 2.53
C TYR A 63 8.35 -9.29 3.41
N GLU A 64 8.59 -9.13 4.71
CA GLU A 64 8.42 -10.17 5.74
C GLU A 64 6.94 -10.49 5.97
#